data_AF-J9EAC8-F1
#
_entry.id   AF-J9EAC8-F1
#
_cell.length_a   1.000
_cell.length_b   1.000
_cell.length_c   1.000
_cell.angle_alpha   90.00
_cell.angle_beta   90.00
_cell.angle_gamma   90.00
#
_symmetry.space_group_name_H-M   'P 1'
#
loop_
_entity.id
_entity.type
_entity.pdbx_description
1 polymer ?
#
loop_
_entity_poly.entity_id
_entity_poly.type
_entity_poly.pdbx_seq_one_letter_code
_entity_poly.pdbx_strand_id
1 'polypeptide(L)' 'GPDLAVEFSLILLTPSHPNIGVTSVKNVFISVLPEIEDQLNGTHIDKNKISIQYLYH' A
#
# COMPACT_ATOMS: atom_id res chain seq x y z
N GLY A 1 7.66 -9.54 17.80
CA GLY A 1 8.49 -8.34 18.08
C GLY A 1 7.57 -7.17 18.25
N PRO A 2 8.02 -5.99 18.71
CA PRO A 2 7.16 -4.83 18.75
C PRO A 2 6.73 -4.51 17.31
N ASP A 3 5.43 -4.65 17.03
CA ASP A 3 4.84 -4.18 15.79
C ASP A 3 5.03 -2.67 15.76
N LEU A 4 6.08 -2.20 15.08
CA LEU A 4 6.18 -0.79 14.72
C LEU A 4 4.99 -0.53 13.80
N ALA A 5 4.02 0.24 14.28
CA ALA A 5 2.85 0.65 13.53
C ALA A 5 3.28 1.59 12.39
N VAL A 6 3.90 1.01 11.35
CA VAL A 6 4.30 1.71 10.15
C VAL A 6 3.03 1.96 9.35
N GLU A 7 2.64 3.23 9.30
CA GLU A 7 1.54 3.69 8.45
C GLU A 7 2.10 3.96 7.06
N PHE A 8 1.50 3.34 6.05
CA PHE A 8 1.91 3.49 4.66
C PHE A 8 0.80 4.18 3.85
N SER A 9 1.17 5.25 3.15
CA SER A 9 0.26 6.00 2.28
C SER A 9 0.82 6.03 0.86
N LEU A 10 0.03 5.55 -0.10
CA LEU A 10 0.36 5.62 -1.52
C LEU A 10 -0.62 6.57 -2.22
N ILE A 11 -0.07 7.59 -2.86
CA ILE A 11 -0.83 8.58 -3.63
C ILE A 11 -0.58 8.32 -5.11
N LEU A 12 -1.65 8.06 -5.86
CA LEU A 12 -1.57 7.75 -7.29
C LEU A 12 -2.26 8.83 -8.11
N LEU A 13 -1.66 9.17 -9.25
CA LEU A 13 -2.34 9.95 -10.27
C LEU A 13 -3.38 9.05 -10.95
N THR A 14 -4.59 9.58 -11.14
CA THR A 14 -5.67 8.85 -11.82
C THR A 14 -5.24 8.48 -13.24
N PRO A 15 -5.25 7.20 -13.65
CA PRO A 15 -4.85 6.80 -15.00
C PRO A 15 -5.82 7.36 -16.05
N SER A 16 -5.30 7.73 -17.21
CA SER A 16 -6.07 8.38 -18.28
C SER A 16 -7.11 7.48 -18.96
N HIS A 17 -7.03 6.16 -18.77
CA HIS A 17 -7.96 5.13 -19.27
C HIS A 17 -7.96 3.92 -18.31
N PRO A 18 -8.92 2.99 -18.45
CA PRO A 18 -10.07 2.82 -17.55
C PRO A 18 -9.73 2.76 -16.05
N ASN A 19 -10.69 3.18 -15.22
CA ASN A 19 -10.59 3.24 -13.76
C ASN A 19 -10.10 1.92 -13.13
N ILE A 20 -8.79 1.79 -12.90
CA ILE A 20 -8.25 0.78 -12.00
C ILE A 20 -8.85 1.08 -10.62
N GLY A 21 -9.55 0.10 -10.04
CA GLY A 21 -10.14 0.28 -8.72
C GLY A 21 -9.06 0.42 -7.65
N VAL A 22 -9.30 1.30 -6.66
CA VAL A 22 -8.43 1.44 -5.47
C VAL A 22 -8.17 0.08 -4.81
N THR A 23 -9.17 -0.80 -4.78
CA THR A 23 -9.05 -2.17 -4.27
C THR A 23 -8.02 -3.01 -5.04
N SER A 24 -7.99 -2.90 -6.36
CA SER A 24 -7.02 -3.63 -7.19
C SER A 24 -5.60 -3.17 -6.89
N VAL A 25 -5.38 -1.86 -6.75
CA VAL A 25 -4.08 -1.32 -6.32
C VAL A 25 -3.73 -1.81 -4.92
N LYS A 26 -4.68 -1.77 -3.99
CA LYS A 26 -4.47 -2.27 -2.62
C LYS A 26 -4.04 -3.73 -2.60
N ASN A 27 -4.66 -4.57 -3.42
CA ASN A 27 -4.31 -5.99 -3.50
C ASN A 27 -2.91 -6.21 -4.08
N VAL A 28 -2.52 -5.47 -5.12
CA VAL A 28 -1.15 -5.51 -5.65
C VAL A 28 -0.15 -5.06 -4.60
N PHE A 29 -0.42 -3.95 -3.90
CA PHE A 29 0.46 -3.46 -2.85
C PHE A 29 0.59 -4.47 -1.68
N ILE A 30 -0.52 -5.07 -1.24
CA ILE A 30 -0.49 -6.12 -0.22
C ILE A 30 0.35 -7.33 -0.67
N SER A 31 0.34 -7.67 -1.96
CA SER A 31 1.09 -8.82 -2.47
C SER A 31 2.61 -8.64 -2.42
N VAL A 32 3.10 -7.38 -2.43
CA VAL A 32 4.53 -7.07 -2.33
C VAL A 32 4.99 -6.72 -0.91
N LEU A 33 4.08 -6.65 0.08
CA LEU A 33 4.43 -6.33 1.46
C LEU A 33 5.53 -7.24 2.05
N PRO A 34 5.53 -8.58 1.86
CA PRO A 34 6.56 -9.43 2.45
C PRO A 34 7.98 -9.01 2.04
N GLU A 35 8.20 -8.64 0.77
CA GLU A 35 9.51 -8.14 0.32
C GLU A 35 9.86 -6.79 0.97
N ILE A 36 8.86 -5.90 1.15
CA ILE A 36 9.07 -4.62 1.83
C ILE A 36 9.40 -4.84 3.31
N GLU A 37 8.68 -5.72 3.99
CA GLU A 37 8.90 -6.07 5.40
C GLU A 37 10.29 -6.68 5.60
N ASP A 38 10.74 -7.55 4.70
CA ASP A 38 12.11 -8.10 4.68
C ASP A 38 13.17 -6.99 4.55
N GLN A 39 12.94 -6.01 3.67
CA GLN A 39 13.81 -4.82 3.54
C GLN A 39 13.77 -3.92 4.79
N LEU A 40 12.71 -3.99 5.58
CA LEU A 40 12.55 -3.30 6.86
C LEU A 40 12.99 -4.18 8.05
N ASN A 41 13.90 -5.13 7.84
CA ASN A 41 14.43 -6.04 8.86
C ASN A 41 13.34 -6.90 9.55
N GLY A 42 12.32 -7.32 8.79
CA GLY A 42 11.20 -8.10 9.29
C GLY A 42 10.17 -7.28 10.08
N THR A 43 10.15 -5.96 9.91
CA THR A 43 9.12 -5.10 10.53
C THR A 43 7.80 -5.29 9.81
N HIS A 44 6.77 -5.76 10.53
CA HIS A 44 5.44 -5.95 9.97
C HIS A 44 4.69 -4.63 9.74
N ILE A 45 4.01 -4.55 8.61
CA ILE A 45 3.11 -3.45 8.25
C ILE A 45 1.67 -3.91 8.46
N ASP A 46 0.92 -3.18 9.28
CA ASP A 46 -0.50 -3.47 9.48
C ASP A 46 -1.29 -3.17 8.19
N LYS A 47 -1.77 -4.23 7.54
CA LYS A 47 -2.55 -4.16 6.29
C LYS A 47 -3.83 -3.34 6.44
N ASN A 48 -4.37 -3.23 7.66
CA ASN A 48 -5.55 -2.44 7.96
C ASN A 48 -5.25 -0.94 7.97
N LYS A 49 -3.98 -0.55 8.17
CA LYS A 49 -3.52 0.84 8.16
C LYS A 49 -3.03 1.33 6.80
N ILE A 50 -3.12 0.50 5.75
CA ILE A 50 -2.75 0.89 4.39
C ILE A 50 -3.87 1.72 3.75
N SER A 51 -3.55 2.97 3.44
CA SER A 51 -4.41 3.92 2.73
C SER A 51 -3.90 4.16 1.31
N ILE A 52 -4.80 4.00 0.33
CA ILE A 52 -4.53 4.28 -1.08
C ILE A 52 -5.58 5.26 -1.56
N GLN A 53 -5.12 6.35 -2.16
CA GLN A 53 -5.97 7.43 -2.64
C GLN A 53 -5.54 7.83 -4.05
N TYR A 54 -6.52 8.04 -4.91
CA TYR A 54 -6.30 8.70 -6.20
C TYR A 54 -6.39 10.21 -6.01
N LEU A 55 -5.42 10.94 -6.55
CA LEU A 55 -5.58 12.37 -6.79
C LEU A 55 -6.38 12.56 -8.07
N TYR A 56 -7.55 13.18 -7.91
CA TYR A 56 -8.27 13.79 -9.02
C TYR A 56 -7.57 15.11 -9.36
N HIS A 57 -7.32 15.32 -10.65
CA HIS A 57 -6.93 16.65 -11.15
C HIS A 57 -8.12 17.61 -11.08
#